data_AF-A0A377CX48-F1
#
_entry.id   AF-A0A377CX48-F1
#
_cell.length_a   1.000
_cell.length_b   1.000
_cell.length_c   1.000
_cell.angle_alpha   90.00
_cell.angle_beta   90.00
_cell.angle_gamma   90.00
#
_symmetry.space_group_name_H-M   'P 1'
#
loop_
_entity.id
_entity.type
_entity.pdbx_description
1 polymer ?
#
loop_
_entity_poly.entity_id
_entity_poly.type
_entity_poly.pdbx_seq_one_letter_code
_entity_poly.pdbx_strand_id
1 'polypeptide(L)' 'MPTRALPPSVPRQLSRLTGTHVPAGTGTEAASLRDSLCLLQKSYRFGSDSGIGQLAAAINRGDKTAVKTVFQQDFT' A
#
# COMPACT_ATOMS: atom_id res chain seq x y z
N MET A 1 -0.98 38.81 17.53
CA MET A 1 -0.26 37.53 17.67
C MET A 1 -0.53 36.72 16.41
N PRO A 2 0.47 36.42 15.55
CA PRO A 2 0.20 35.66 14.34
C PRO A 2 -0.14 34.22 14.73
N THR A 3 -1.31 33.76 14.30
CA THR A 3 -1.76 32.38 14.47
C THR A 3 -0.78 31.47 13.75
N ARG A 4 0.04 30.71 14.48
CA ARG A 4 0.93 29.72 13.87
C ARG A 4 0.06 28.70 13.16
N ALA A 5 0.07 28.71 11.83
CA ALA A 5 -0.67 27.76 11.01
C ALA A 5 -0.28 26.34 11.46
N LEU A 6 -1.26 25.50 11.76
CA LEU A 6 -1.00 24.10 12.04
C LEU A 6 -0.25 23.49 10.86
N PRO A 7 0.79 22.66 11.09
CA PRO A 7 1.44 21.95 10.02
C PRO A 7 0.39 21.13 9.25
N PRO A 8 0.52 21.03 7.92
CA PRO A 8 -0.42 20.24 7.14
C PRO A 8 -0.40 18.77 7.60
N SER A 9 -1.53 18.06 7.45
CA SER A 9 -1.55 16.63 7.73
C SER A 9 -0.49 15.92 6.87
N VAL A 10 0.13 14.87 7.40
CA VAL A 10 1.22 14.15 6.72
C VAL A 10 0.84 13.68 5.31
N PRO A 11 -0.37 13.17 5.02
CA PRO A 11 -0.78 12.86 3.65
C PRO A 11 -0.73 14.08 2.71
N ARG A 12 -1.13 15.27 3.18
CA ARG A 12 -1.05 16.53 2.41
C ARG A 12 0.39 17.01 2.22
N GLN A 13 1.27 16.75 3.19
CA GLN A 13 2.69 17.06 3.05
C GLN A 13 3.36 16.13 2.05
N LEU A 14 3.16 14.81 2.20
CA LEU A 14 3.68 13.81 1.29
C LEU A 14 3.20 14.05 -0.14
N SER A 15 1.92 14.35 -0.34
CA SER A 15 1.39 14.62 -1.69
C SER A 15 2.06 15.81 -2.38
N ARG A 16 2.42 16.84 -1.60
CA ARG A 16 3.16 18.00 -2.12
C ARG A 16 4.62 17.65 -2.46
N LEU A 17 5.26 16.84 -1.62
CA LEU A 17 6.66 16.45 -1.82
C LEU A 17 6.84 15.47 -2.98
N THR A 18 5.92 14.53 -3.16
CA THR A 18 6.02 13.49 -4.21
C THR A 18 5.38 13.93 -5.52
N GLY A 19 4.57 14.99 -5.52
CA GLY A 19 3.76 15.39 -6.67
C GLY A 19 2.65 14.39 -7.02
N THR A 20 2.38 13.41 -6.13
CA THR A 20 1.38 12.37 -6.33
C THR A 20 0.37 12.39 -5.18
N HIS A 21 -0.90 12.09 -5.46
CA HIS A 21 -1.91 12.05 -4.42
C HIS A 21 -1.66 10.90 -3.42
N VAL A 22 -1.45 11.23 -2.15
CA VAL A 22 -1.32 10.27 -1.04
C VAL A 22 -2.62 10.25 -0.24
N PRO A 23 -3.35 9.12 -0.20
CA PRO A 23 -4.64 9.05 0.49
C PRO A 23 -4.45 9.17 2.01
N ALA A 24 -5.37 9.90 2.66
CA ALA A 24 -5.44 9.95 4.11
C ALA A 24 -6.30 8.79 4.64
N GLY A 25 -5.78 8.04 5.61
CA GLY A 25 -6.58 7.03 6.31
C GLY A 25 -7.62 7.66 7.25
N THR A 26 -8.71 6.95 7.52
CA THR A 26 -9.77 7.38 8.45
C THR A 26 -9.29 7.37 9.91
N GLY A 27 -9.84 8.26 10.74
CA GLY A 27 -9.55 8.34 12.18
C GLY A 27 -8.25 9.07 12.53
N THR A 28 -8.07 9.37 13.82
CA THR A 28 -6.94 10.16 14.37
C THR A 28 -6.05 9.36 15.33
N GLU A 29 -6.35 8.07 15.52
CA GLU A 29 -5.62 7.21 16.44
C GLU A 29 -4.18 7.00 15.97
N ALA A 30 -3.25 6.89 16.93
CA ALA A 30 -1.84 6.59 16.72
C ALA A 30 -1.16 7.45 15.63
N ALA A 31 -1.49 8.74 15.55
CA ALA A 31 -1.02 9.65 14.50
C ALA A 31 0.49 9.58 14.25
N SER A 32 1.31 9.70 15.30
CA SER A 32 2.78 9.65 15.16
C SER A 32 3.31 8.33 14.58
N LEU A 33 2.66 7.21 14.90
CA LEU A 33 3.04 5.90 14.36
C LEU A 33 2.63 5.77 12.90
N ARG A 34 1.40 6.17 12.57
CA ARG A 34 0.88 6.13 11.19
C ARG A 34 1.67 7.02 10.25
N ASP A 35 2.08 8.19 10.74
CA ASP A 35 2.87 9.16 9.98
C ASP A 35 4.30 8.65 9.69
N SER A 36 4.77 7.64 10.43
CA SER A 36 6.09 7.03 10.29
C SER A 36 6.08 5.71 9.51
N LEU A 37 4.93 5.25 9.03
CA LEU A 37 4.78 3.98 8.33
C LEU A 37 4.29 4.19 6.90
N CYS A 38 4.81 3.39 5.97
CA CYS A 38 4.37 3.34 4.58
C CYS A 38 4.30 1.89 4.12
N LEU A 39 3.19 1.50 3.46
CA LEU A 39 3.03 0.18 2.86
C LEU A 39 3.13 0.29 1.34
N LEU A 40 4.17 -0.30 0.76
CA LEU A 40 4.34 -0.39 -0.69
C LEU A 40 3.50 -1.54 -1.23
N GLN A 41 2.47 -1.22 -2.02
CA GLN A 41 1.48 -2.22 -2.48
C GLN A 41 1.82 -2.86 -3.83
N LYS A 42 2.75 -2.27 -4.61
CA LYS A 42 3.08 -2.75 -5.96
C LYS A 42 4.53 -3.21 -6.02
N SER A 43 4.72 -4.45 -6.47
CA SER A 43 6.01 -4.94 -6.95
C SER A 43 6.12 -4.64 -8.45
N TYR A 44 7.18 -3.95 -8.85
CA TYR A 44 7.51 -3.71 -10.26
C TYR A 44 8.39 -4.80 -10.87
N ARG A 45 9.05 -5.62 -10.03
CA ARG A 45 9.91 -6.73 -10.48
C ARG A 45 9.09 -7.97 -10.85
N PHE A 46 8.00 -8.20 -10.12
CA PHE A 46 7.08 -9.30 -10.38
C PHE A 46 5.69 -8.69 -10.57
N GLY A 47 5.22 -8.69 -11.81
CA GLY A 47 3.90 -8.17 -12.17
C GLY A 47 2.79 -8.89 -11.39
N SER A 48 1.64 -8.23 -11.24
CA SER A 48 0.46 -8.81 -10.58
C SER A 48 -0.15 -9.98 -11.36
N ASP A 49 0.18 -10.05 -12.63
CA ASP A 49 -0.14 -11.09 -13.61
C ASP A 49 0.90 -12.22 -13.66
N SER A 50 2.09 -12.04 -13.08
CA SER A 50 3.07 -13.13 -12.95
C SER A 50 2.59 -14.21 -11.98
N GLY A 51 2.97 -15.47 -12.20
CA GLY A 51 2.64 -16.58 -11.29
C GLY A 51 3.07 -16.33 -9.85
N ILE A 52 4.27 -15.77 -9.66
CA ILE A 52 4.79 -15.37 -8.34
C ILE A 52 3.91 -14.27 -7.71
N GLY A 53 3.54 -13.25 -8.49
CA GLY A 53 2.69 -12.16 -8.02
C GLY A 53 1.28 -12.62 -7.64
N GLN A 54 0.68 -13.50 -8.46
CA GLN A 54 -0.62 -14.11 -8.20
C GLN A 54 -0.58 -14.98 -6.93
N LEU A 55 0.45 -15.83 -6.80
CA LEU A 55 0.62 -16.69 -5.62
C LEU A 55 0.80 -15.87 -4.34
N ALA A 56 1.68 -14.87 -4.36
CA ALA A 56 1.92 -14.01 -3.20
C ALA A 56 0.65 -13.27 -2.76
N ALA A 57 -0.15 -12.78 -3.72
CA ALA A 57 -1.43 -12.14 -3.43
C ALA A 57 -2.44 -13.11 -2.80
N ALA A 58 -2.53 -14.34 -3.31
CA ALA A 58 -3.42 -15.37 -2.77
C ALA A 58 -3.03 -15.76 -1.34
N ILE A 59 -1.73 -15.89 -1.06
CA ILE A 59 -1.20 -16.19 0.27
C ILE A 59 -1.50 -15.05 1.26
N ASN A 60 -1.25 -13.79 0.88
CA ASN A 60 -1.55 -12.63 1.73
C ASN A 60 -3.04 -12.49 2.07
N ARG A 61 -3.93 -13.04 1.23
CA ARG A 61 -5.39 -13.06 1.47
C ARG A 61 -5.87 -14.31 2.20
N GLY A 62 -5.01 -15.32 2.38
CA GLY A 62 -5.41 -16.63 2.90
C GLY A 62 -6.36 -17.41 1.97
N ASP A 63 -6.37 -17.12 0.67
CA ASP A 63 -7.28 -17.72 -0.29
C ASP A 63 -6.75 -19.07 -0.82
N LYS A 64 -7.22 -20.15 -0.21
CA LYS A 64 -6.80 -21.52 -0.56
C LYS A 64 -7.20 -21.92 -1.97
N THR A 65 -8.33 -21.41 -2.48
CA THR A 65 -8.81 -21.75 -3.83
C THR A 65 -7.91 -21.10 -4.86
N ALA A 66 -7.64 -19.80 -4.70
CA ALA A 66 -6.72 -19.08 -5.58
C ALA A 66 -5.30 -19.69 -5.56
N VAL A 67 -4.79 -20.10 -4.39
CA VAL A 67 -3.49 -20.79 -4.29
C VAL A 67 -3.48 -22.07 -5.15
N LYS A 68 -4.53 -22.90 -5.06
CA LYS A 68 -4.63 -24.12 -5.88
C LYS A 68 -4.72 -23.80 -7.37
N THR A 69 -5.49 -22.79 -7.75
CA THR A 69 -5.60 -22.36 -9.14
C THR A 69 -4.24 -21.98 -9.71
N VAL A 70 -3.45 -21.19 -8.98
CA VAL A 70 -2.12 -20.76 -9.43
C VAL A 70 -1.16 -21.96 -9.56
N PHE A 71 -1.23 -22.95 -8.66
CA PHE A 71 -0.40 -24.16 -8.79
C PHE A 71 -0.79 -25.07 -9.96
N GLN A 72 -2.04 -24.98 -10.45
CA GLN A 72 -2.52 -25.74 -11.61
C GLN A 72 -2.28 -25.01 -12.94
N GLN A 73 -1.80 -23.77 -12.91
CA GLN A 73 -1.41 -23.04 -14.10
C GLN A 73 -0.08 -23.55 -14.63
N ASP A 74 0.01 -23.79 -15.94
CA ASP A 74 1.27 -24.02 -16.63
C ASP A 74 1.97 -22.67 -16.87
N PHE A 75 3.13 -22.48 -16.25
CA PHE A 75 3.98 -21.32 -16.51
C PHE A 75 5.02 -21.71 -17.58
N THR A 76 4.96 -21.05 -18.73
CA THR A 76 5.94 -21.18 -19.83
C THR A 76 6.99 -20.08 -19.77
#